data_AF-A0A355G671-F1
#
_entry.id   AF-A0A355G671-F1
#
_cell.length_a   1.000
_cell.length_b   1.000
_cell.length_c   1.000
_cell.angle_alpha   90.00
_cell.angle_beta   90.00
_cell.angle_gamma   90.00
#
_symmetry.space_group_name_H-M   'P 1'
#
loop_
_entity.id
_entity.type
_entity.pdbx_description
1 polymer ?
#
loop_
_entity_poly.entity_id
_entity_poly.type
_entity_poly.pdbx_seq_one_letter_code
_entity_poly.pdbx_strand_id
1 'polypeptide(L)'
;MNQSPQNPLFFKSPLVEESSGVIWLKRALILWAVLWIAVSVKFVVQPENKSVYPCFADSSINWWADRNLYDNEVYKTGFRYSPTFALAFSPFAILPATLGGILWTALNISLLVLALRLLVKEIFPGNWSRFQEACFLILSLAGCTRAIWSAQSNSLVFALAVFAVVSLKKERWWIAAFLLAAAVHIKLWPAALALLLMARFPWQLSTRFAAACALLILPPFLTRPLPVVLEQYQNWYGLLTGPYRTLRQGGLRDAYTIAEQFGTYVDDRIYTLLQLGMAGLALLWCLRLAKISGSMQTYFTGVLTTWVCWQLLVGPGTERLTFLLAAPLASWALIVSFREQCHRILAVIAWLMLIPLGTGGVERLLLPIAAWSPAILPLGIIPLMVWQIVYVESRARSSEMHVCEPEGSLDGEKTYRAA
;
A
#
# COMPACT_ATOMS: atom_id res chain seq x y z
N MET A 1 13.33 -17.33 -49.58
CA MET A 1 14.25 -16.71 -48.61
C MET A 1 14.01 -17.34 -47.24
N ASN A 2 15.07 -17.88 -46.66
CA ASN A 2 15.15 -18.84 -45.56
C ASN A 2 14.19 -18.64 -44.38
N GLN A 3 13.34 -19.65 -44.14
CA GLN A 3 12.81 -19.94 -42.82
C GLN A 3 13.97 -20.44 -41.94
N SER A 4 14.33 -19.67 -40.92
CA SER A 4 15.27 -20.12 -39.89
C SER A 4 14.64 -21.29 -39.12
N PRO A 5 15.36 -22.39 -38.86
CA PRO A 5 14.83 -23.51 -38.09
C PRO A 5 14.53 -23.03 -36.66
N GLN A 6 13.28 -23.22 -36.22
CA GLN A 6 12.91 -23.09 -34.82
C GLN A 6 13.78 -24.05 -34.01
N ASN A 7 14.75 -23.52 -33.29
CA ASN A 7 15.68 -24.28 -32.47
C ASN A 7 14.90 -24.92 -31.30
N PRO A 8 14.74 -26.26 -31.22
CA PRO A 8 13.86 -26.91 -30.25
C PRO A 8 14.52 -27.08 -28.86
N LEU A 9 15.59 -26.35 -28.57
CA LEU A 9 16.48 -26.59 -27.42
C LEU A 9 16.04 -26.00 -26.07
N PHE A 10 14.84 -25.42 -25.95
CA PHE A 10 14.35 -24.86 -24.68
C PHE A 10 12.87 -25.18 -24.38
N PHE A 11 12.46 -26.44 -24.53
CA PHE A 11 11.38 -26.93 -23.66
C PHE A 11 11.98 -27.16 -22.27
N LYS A 12 12.07 -26.11 -21.44
CA LYS A 12 12.31 -26.31 -20.01
C LYS A 12 11.13 -27.14 -19.49
N SER A 13 11.39 -28.36 -19.02
CA SER A 13 10.32 -29.19 -18.47
C SER A 13 9.63 -28.43 -17.32
N PRO A 14 8.31 -28.62 -17.11
CA PRO A 14 7.60 -27.99 -16.00
C PRO A 14 8.28 -28.20 -14.63
N LEU A 15 8.95 -29.36 -14.45
CA LEU A 15 9.71 -29.70 -13.25
C LEU A 15 10.98 -28.83 -13.08
N VAL A 16 11.67 -28.50 -14.17
CA VAL A 16 12.84 -27.60 -14.15
C VAL A 16 12.39 -26.16 -13.85
N GLU A 17 11.25 -25.73 -14.37
CA GLU A 17 10.69 -24.42 -14.09
C GLU A 17 10.26 -24.30 -12.62
N GLU A 18 9.57 -25.30 -12.09
CA GLU A 18 9.13 -25.34 -10.69
C GLU A 18 10.32 -25.34 -9.72
N SER A 19 11.30 -26.22 -9.93
CA SER A 19 12.51 -26.29 -9.08
C SER A 19 13.30 -24.98 -9.12
N SER A 20 13.47 -24.36 -10.29
CA SER A 20 14.10 -23.05 -10.41
C SER A 20 13.31 -21.96 -9.68
N GLY A 21 11.97 -21.98 -9.77
CA GLY A 21 11.09 -21.03 -9.09
C GLY A 21 11.21 -21.10 -7.56
N VAL A 22 11.33 -22.31 -7.00
CA VAL A 22 11.56 -22.51 -5.55
C VAL A 22 12.89 -21.88 -5.11
N ILE A 23 13.95 -22.06 -5.89
CA ILE A 23 15.27 -21.46 -5.61
C ILE A 23 15.18 -19.92 -5.61
N TRP A 24 14.51 -19.34 -6.61
CA TRP A 24 14.34 -17.89 -6.70
C TRP A 24 13.49 -17.34 -5.56
N LEU A 25 12.41 -18.03 -5.16
CA LEU A 25 11.60 -17.62 -4.02
C LEU A 25 12.41 -17.65 -2.72
N LYS A 26 13.23 -18.69 -2.51
CA LYS A 26 14.15 -18.76 -1.37
C LYS A 26 15.12 -17.58 -1.37
N ARG A 27 15.72 -17.25 -2.52
CA ARG A 27 16.63 -16.09 -2.66
C ARG A 27 15.91 -14.76 -2.36
N ALA A 28 14.69 -14.57 -2.84
CA ALA A 28 13.90 -13.38 -2.56
C ALA A 28 13.68 -13.24 -1.04
N LEU A 29 13.29 -14.31 -0.33
CA LEU A 29 13.11 -14.29 1.12
C LEU A 29 14.41 -14.03 1.87
N ILE A 30 15.55 -14.57 1.40
CA ILE A 30 16.87 -14.25 1.95
C ILE A 30 17.17 -12.76 1.82
N LEU A 31 16.85 -12.11 0.69
CA LEU A 31 17.06 -10.67 0.53
C LEU A 31 16.25 -9.83 1.54
N TRP A 32 15.02 -10.24 1.85
CA TRP A 32 14.22 -9.62 2.91
C TRP A 32 14.83 -9.81 4.30
N ALA A 33 15.37 -10.99 4.59
CA ALA A 33 16.09 -11.26 5.84
C ALA A 33 17.39 -10.44 5.94
N VAL A 34 18.13 -10.30 4.84
CA VAL A 34 19.33 -9.45 4.74
C VAL A 34 18.97 -7.97 5.00
N LEU A 35 17.85 -7.48 4.46
CA LEU A 35 17.37 -6.12 4.79
C LEU A 35 17.10 -5.97 6.29
N TRP A 36 16.44 -6.94 6.93
CA TRP A 36 16.20 -6.90 8.37
C TRP A 36 17.51 -6.90 9.18
N ILE A 37 18.50 -7.71 8.81
CA ILE A 37 19.82 -7.72 9.44
C ILE A 37 20.48 -6.33 9.29
N ALA A 38 20.45 -5.75 8.08
CA ALA A 38 21.03 -4.43 7.83
C ALA A 38 20.36 -3.32 8.67
N VAL A 39 19.03 -3.36 8.80
CA VAL A 39 18.28 -2.43 9.67
C VAL A 39 18.58 -2.67 11.15
N SER A 40 18.80 -3.92 11.54
CA SER A 40 19.16 -4.27 12.91
C SER A 40 20.55 -3.75 13.28
N VAL A 41 21.54 -3.91 12.39
CA VAL A 41 22.88 -3.29 12.52
C VAL A 41 22.75 -1.77 12.63
N LYS A 42 21.89 -1.15 11.81
CA LYS A 42 21.61 0.29 11.91
C LYS A 42 21.08 0.67 13.30
N PHE A 43 20.20 -0.11 13.91
CA PHE A 43 19.72 0.17 15.28
C PHE A 43 20.77 -0.05 16.38
N VAL A 44 21.75 -0.91 16.14
CA VAL A 44 22.90 -1.08 17.06
C VAL A 44 23.85 0.11 16.97
N VAL A 45 24.15 0.59 15.76
CA VAL A 45 25.17 1.64 15.54
C VAL A 45 24.59 3.05 15.65
N GLN A 46 23.37 3.27 15.13
CA GLN A 46 22.74 4.60 15.00
C GLN A 46 21.21 4.51 15.14
N PRO A 47 20.67 4.18 16.34
CA PRO A 47 19.23 3.93 16.54
C PRO A 47 18.31 5.10 16.17
N GLU A 48 18.77 6.34 16.35
CA GLU A 48 17.99 7.55 16.09
C GLU A 48 18.13 8.05 14.65
N ASN A 49 19.22 7.71 13.95
CA ASN A 49 19.51 8.32 12.65
C ASN A 49 18.51 7.85 11.59
N LYS A 50 17.81 8.81 10.95
CA LYS A 50 16.78 8.55 9.93
C LYS A 50 15.79 7.48 10.42
N SER A 51 15.34 7.60 11.65
CA SER A 51 14.45 6.64 12.31
C SER A 51 13.24 7.39 12.87
N VAL A 52 12.06 6.82 12.70
CA VAL A 52 10.82 7.33 13.31
C VAL A 52 10.49 6.55 14.58
N TYR A 53 11.21 5.47 14.86
CA TYR A 53 11.06 4.70 16.10
C TYR A 53 11.13 5.55 17.38
N PRO A 54 12.10 6.49 17.56
CA PRO A 54 12.15 7.32 18.76
C PRO A 54 10.84 8.07 19.01
N CYS A 55 10.20 8.55 17.95
CA CYS A 55 8.91 9.23 18.05
C CYS A 55 7.78 8.35 18.58
N PHE A 56 7.77 7.07 18.21
CA PHE A 56 6.78 6.15 18.76
C PHE A 56 7.10 5.76 20.21
N ALA A 57 8.38 5.55 20.51
CA ALA A 57 8.83 5.18 21.85
C ALA A 57 8.59 6.32 22.86
N ASP A 58 9.02 7.53 22.53
CA ASP A 58 8.89 8.71 23.39
C ASP A 58 7.42 9.04 23.67
N SER A 59 6.54 9.00 22.66
CA SER A 59 5.11 9.20 22.87
C SER A 59 4.49 8.10 23.71
N SER A 60 4.94 6.84 23.57
CA SER A 60 4.49 5.78 24.47
C SER A 60 4.94 6.02 25.91
N ILE A 61 6.18 6.45 26.13
CA ILE A 61 6.70 6.83 27.45
C ILE A 61 5.92 8.01 28.03
N ASN A 62 5.63 9.03 27.22
CA ASN A 62 4.85 10.20 27.61
C ASN A 62 3.41 9.83 28.01
N TRP A 63 2.79 8.86 27.30
CA TRP A 63 1.50 8.29 27.72
C TRP A 63 1.57 7.75 29.15
N TRP A 64 2.64 7.01 29.47
CA TRP A 64 2.80 6.44 30.81
C TRP A 64 3.25 7.45 31.88
N ALA A 65 3.65 8.65 31.46
CA ALA A 65 4.07 9.73 32.35
C ALA A 65 3.01 10.83 32.51
N ASP A 66 1.79 10.64 31.97
CA ASP A 66 0.72 11.65 31.91
C ASP A 66 1.18 12.97 31.27
N ARG A 67 2.10 12.89 30.31
CA ARG A 67 2.63 14.04 29.56
C ARG A 67 1.93 14.16 28.21
N ASN A 68 1.85 15.38 27.69
CA ASN A 68 1.28 15.64 26.37
C ASN A 68 2.06 14.84 25.29
N LEU A 69 1.34 14.00 24.54
CA LEU A 69 1.93 13.18 23.47
C LEU A 69 2.41 14.01 22.27
N TYR A 70 1.87 15.22 22.11
CA TYR A 70 1.93 16.04 20.91
C TYR A 70 2.74 17.33 21.10
N ASP A 71 3.47 17.45 22.22
CA ASP A 71 4.38 18.56 22.49
C ASP A 71 5.69 18.40 21.68
N ASN A 72 5.59 18.69 20.39
CA ASN A 72 6.67 18.53 19.42
C ASN A 72 7.76 19.62 19.53
N GLU A 73 7.58 20.61 20.41
CA GLU A 73 8.57 21.65 20.68
C GLU A 73 9.55 21.21 21.77
N VAL A 74 9.06 20.50 22.78
CA VAL A 74 9.86 19.91 23.86
C VAL A 74 10.50 18.60 23.44
N TYR A 75 9.79 17.77 22.67
CA TYR A 75 10.28 16.48 22.19
C TYR A 75 10.65 16.58 20.71
N LYS A 76 11.87 16.18 20.33
CA LYS A 76 12.40 16.18 18.94
C LYS A 76 11.58 15.33 17.94
N THR A 77 10.49 14.73 18.41
CA THR A 77 9.75 13.67 17.76
C THR A 77 8.34 14.13 17.40
N GLY A 78 8.11 14.45 16.12
CA GLY A 78 6.81 14.86 15.60
C GLY A 78 5.75 13.75 15.60
N PHE A 79 5.15 13.42 16.74
CA PHE A 79 4.12 12.38 16.86
C PHE A 79 2.77 12.91 16.39
N ARG A 80 2.07 12.12 15.56
CA ARG A 80 0.84 12.54 14.87
C ARG A 80 -0.27 11.50 14.89
N TYR A 81 -0.08 10.44 15.68
CA TYR A 81 -0.90 9.24 15.66
C TYR A 81 -1.86 9.25 16.86
N SER A 82 -2.83 8.32 16.88
CA SER A 82 -3.81 8.30 17.95
C SER A 82 -3.18 7.96 19.32
N PRO A 83 -3.82 8.36 20.44
CA PRO A 83 -3.44 7.89 21.76
C PRO A 83 -3.46 6.35 21.87
N THR A 84 -4.41 5.67 21.21
CA THR A 84 -4.46 4.21 21.13
C THR A 84 -3.17 3.62 20.54
N PHE A 85 -2.58 4.26 19.51
CA PHE A 85 -1.33 3.77 18.94
C PHE A 85 -0.13 4.00 19.86
N ALA A 86 -0.06 5.15 20.55
CA ALA A 86 0.97 5.40 21.57
C ALA A 86 0.94 4.31 22.66
N LEU A 87 -0.25 3.95 23.14
CA LEU A 87 -0.43 2.85 24.08
C LEU A 87 -0.05 1.49 23.47
N ALA A 88 -0.51 1.17 22.26
CA ALA A 88 -0.18 -0.08 21.59
C ALA A 88 1.32 -0.27 21.34
N PHE A 89 2.09 0.82 21.31
CA PHE A 89 3.54 0.81 21.13
C PHE A 89 4.33 0.46 22.40
N SER A 90 3.68 0.41 23.56
CA SER A 90 4.33 0.18 24.87
C SER A 90 5.28 -1.02 24.93
N PRO A 91 4.96 -2.19 24.34
CA PRO A 91 5.86 -3.35 24.37
C PRO A 91 7.23 -3.10 23.71
N PHE A 92 7.30 -2.17 22.75
CA PHE A 92 8.54 -1.79 22.09
C PHE A 92 9.23 -0.62 22.78
N ALA A 93 8.48 0.25 23.47
CA ALA A 93 9.00 1.44 24.14
C ALA A 93 9.65 1.14 25.49
N ILE A 94 9.19 0.10 26.20
CA ILE A 94 9.76 -0.31 27.50
C ILE A 94 11.16 -0.93 27.39
N LEU A 95 11.55 -1.36 26.18
CA LEU A 95 12.83 -1.98 25.91
C LEU A 95 13.90 -0.90 25.63
N PRO A 96 15.21 -1.22 25.81
CA PRO A 96 16.27 -0.36 25.32
C PRO A 96 16.06 -0.06 23.83
N ALA A 97 16.29 1.19 23.40
CA ALA A 97 15.92 1.69 22.07
C ALA A 97 16.42 0.79 20.92
N THR A 98 17.62 0.21 21.04
CA THR A 98 18.16 -0.75 20.08
C THR A 98 17.29 -1.99 19.97
N LEU A 99 16.96 -2.65 21.08
CA LEU A 99 16.16 -3.88 21.08
C LEU A 99 14.73 -3.61 20.64
N GLY A 100 14.11 -2.54 21.16
CA GLY A 100 12.76 -2.14 20.78
C GLY A 100 12.66 -1.81 19.28
N GLY A 101 13.65 -1.10 18.73
CA GLY A 101 13.72 -0.79 17.30
C GLY A 101 13.92 -2.02 16.41
N ILE A 102 14.77 -2.97 16.81
CA ILE A 102 14.98 -4.25 16.13
C ILE A 102 13.68 -5.07 16.09
N LEU A 103 12.99 -5.20 17.23
CA LEU A 103 11.75 -5.97 17.31
C LEU A 103 10.60 -5.30 16.55
N TRP A 104 10.51 -3.97 16.63
CA TRP A 104 9.52 -3.19 15.88
C TRP A 104 9.69 -3.37 14.36
N THR A 105 10.93 -3.30 13.87
CA THR A 105 11.21 -3.51 12.45
C THR A 105 11.07 -4.97 12.03
N ALA A 106 11.40 -5.94 12.90
CA ALA A 106 11.12 -7.36 12.67
C ALA A 106 9.62 -7.61 12.45
N LEU A 107 8.75 -7.05 13.30
CA LEU A 107 7.30 -7.14 13.15
C LEU A 107 6.84 -6.56 11.81
N ASN A 108 7.26 -5.33 11.50
CA ASN A 108 6.87 -4.62 10.29
C ASN A 108 7.28 -5.37 9.02
N ILE A 109 8.53 -5.84 8.93
CA ILE A 109 9.03 -6.60 7.78
C ILE A 109 8.31 -7.95 7.67
N SER A 110 8.12 -8.67 8.77
CA SER A 110 7.49 -9.99 8.75
C SER A 110 6.04 -9.92 8.27
N LEU A 111 5.27 -8.97 8.79
CA LEU A 111 3.88 -8.77 8.37
C LEU A 111 3.78 -8.23 6.95
N LEU A 112 4.71 -7.37 6.53
CA LEU A 112 4.75 -6.92 5.13
C LEU A 112 5.04 -8.08 4.18
N VAL A 113 6.06 -8.90 4.44
CA VAL A 113 6.37 -10.07 3.60
C VAL A 113 5.19 -11.04 3.56
N LEU A 114 4.54 -11.29 4.70
CA LEU A 114 3.32 -12.11 4.73
C LEU A 114 2.21 -11.50 3.88
N ALA A 115 1.97 -10.19 3.98
CA ALA A 115 0.98 -9.49 3.17
C ALA A 115 1.30 -9.57 1.67
N LEU A 116 2.56 -9.37 1.27
CA LEU A 116 2.99 -9.51 -0.12
C LEU A 116 2.72 -10.90 -0.67
N ARG A 117 3.02 -11.95 0.10
CA ARG A 117 2.74 -13.33 -0.31
C ARG A 117 1.24 -13.63 -0.38
N LEU A 118 0.45 -13.06 0.54
CA LEU A 118 -1.01 -13.16 0.48
C LEU A 118 -1.61 -12.39 -0.69
N LEU A 119 -1.03 -11.27 -1.11
CA LEU A 119 -1.44 -10.58 -2.33
C LEU A 119 -1.34 -11.53 -3.53
N VAL A 120 -0.19 -12.18 -3.71
CA VAL A 120 0.03 -13.15 -4.80
C VAL A 120 -0.91 -14.35 -4.69
N LYS A 121 -1.07 -14.93 -3.49
CA LYS A 121 -1.83 -16.16 -3.28
C LYS A 121 -3.34 -15.97 -3.33
N GLU A 122 -3.84 -14.84 -2.82
CA GLU A 122 -5.25 -14.66 -2.51
C GLU A 122 -5.91 -13.52 -3.28
N ILE A 123 -5.18 -12.45 -3.61
CA ILE A 123 -5.79 -11.20 -4.08
C ILE A 123 -5.54 -10.94 -5.56
N PHE A 124 -4.32 -11.13 -6.04
CA PHE A 124 -4.00 -10.86 -7.44
C PHE A 124 -4.71 -11.87 -8.37
N PRO A 125 -5.24 -11.40 -9.51
CA PRO A 125 -5.90 -12.26 -10.46
C PRO A 125 -4.89 -13.14 -11.22
N GLY A 126 -5.36 -14.32 -11.62
CA GLY A 126 -4.60 -15.31 -12.39
C GLY A 126 -3.66 -16.16 -11.55
N ASN A 127 -3.06 -17.16 -12.20
CA ASN A 127 -2.12 -18.07 -11.57
C ASN A 127 -0.70 -17.47 -11.59
N TRP A 128 -0.02 -17.55 -10.45
CA TRP A 128 1.34 -17.04 -10.28
C TRP A 128 2.30 -18.20 -10.08
N SER A 129 3.35 -18.26 -10.92
CA SER A 129 4.43 -19.20 -10.69
C SER A 129 5.30 -18.75 -9.50
N ARG A 130 6.05 -19.69 -8.90
CA ARG A 130 7.00 -19.37 -7.82
C ARG A 130 8.06 -18.37 -8.26
N PHE A 131 8.47 -18.42 -9.52
CA PHE A 131 9.40 -17.45 -10.10
C PHE A 131 8.76 -16.04 -10.17
N GLN A 132 7.50 -15.94 -10.58
CA GLN A 132 6.78 -14.66 -10.59
C GLN A 132 6.57 -14.10 -9.18
N GLU A 133 6.24 -14.95 -8.19
CA GLU A 133 6.20 -14.58 -6.77
C GLU A 133 7.56 -14.04 -6.31
N ALA A 134 8.66 -14.69 -6.68
CA ALA A 134 10.01 -14.25 -6.36
C ALA A 134 10.35 -12.88 -7.00
N CYS A 135 10.08 -12.70 -8.29
CA CYS A 135 10.26 -11.43 -8.99
C CYS A 135 9.45 -10.32 -8.33
N PHE A 136 8.19 -10.59 -7.98
CA PHE A 136 7.32 -9.64 -7.28
C PHE A 136 7.90 -9.22 -5.93
N LEU A 137 8.39 -10.17 -5.13
CA LEU A 137 9.01 -9.88 -3.84
C LEU A 137 10.31 -9.05 -3.98
N ILE A 138 11.12 -9.33 -5.00
CA ILE A 138 12.37 -8.60 -5.26
C ILE A 138 12.09 -7.17 -5.74
N LEU A 139 11.15 -7.00 -6.67
CA LEU A 139 10.77 -5.68 -7.19
C LEU A 139 10.11 -4.82 -6.08
N SER A 140 9.26 -5.44 -5.26
CA SER A 140 8.64 -4.76 -4.10
C SER A 140 9.68 -4.36 -3.06
N LEU A 141 10.69 -5.21 -2.80
CA LEU A 141 11.78 -4.90 -1.85
C LEU A 141 12.46 -3.57 -2.19
N ALA A 142 12.75 -3.32 -3.47
CA ALA A 142 13.40 -2.09 -3.92
C ALA A 142 12.59 -0.84 -3.52
N GLY A 143 11.27 -0.85 -3.72
CA GLY A 143 10.40 0.28 -3.35
C GLY A 143 10.12 0.40 -1.85
N CYS A 144 10.14 -0.72 -1.12
CA CYS A 144 9.84 -0.74 0.32
C CYS A 144 11.05 -0.40 1.20
N THR A 145 12.27 -0.61 0.71
CA THR A 145 13.52 -0.53 1.50
C THR A 145 13.64 0.73 2.34
N ARG A 146 13.31 1.90 1.77
CA ARG A 146 13.52 3.19 2.42
C ARG A 146 12.56 3.43 3.60
N ALA A 147 11.31 3.00 3.46
CA ALA A 147 10.30 3.11 4.52
C ALA A 147 10.55 2.09 5.65
N ILE A 148 11.08 0.93 5.31
CA ILE A 148 11.52 -0.07 6.30
C ILE A 148 12.73 0.45 7.07
N TRP A 149 13.70 1.03 6.36
CA TRP A 149 14.90 1.61 6.97
C TRP A 149 14.59 2.70 7.99
N SER A 150 13.51 3.46 7.78
CA SER A 150 13.08 4.51 8.70
C SER A 150 12.23 4.00 9.88
N ALA A 151 11.94 2.70 9.94
CA ALA A 151 11.08 2.10 10.95
C ALA A 151 9.67 2.72 11.02
N GLN A 152 9.17 3.24 9.89
CA GLN A 152 7.83 3.80 9.78
C GLN A 152 6.73 2.74 9.87
N SER A 153 5.57 3.10 10.43
CA SER A 153 4.41 2.21 10.56
C SER A 153 3.64 1.98 9.25
N ASN A 154 4.05 2.62 8.15
CA ASN A 154 3.38 2.48 6.84
C ASN A 154 3.32 1.01 6.37
N SER A 155 4.36 0.22 6.66
CA SER A 155 4.38 -1.20 6.28
C SER A 155 3.39 -2.05 7.08
N LEU A 156 3.26 -1.81 8.39
CA LEU A 156 2.21 -2.40 9.22
C LEU A 156 0.81 -2.00 8.73
N VAL A 157 0.58 -0.71 8.42
CA VAL A 157 -0.72 -0.23 7.91
C VAL A 157 -1.08 -0.92 6.59
N PHE A 158 -0.12 -1.06 5.67
CA PHE A 158 -0.34 -1.80 4.42
C PHE A 158 -0.65 -3.27 4.66
N ALA A 159 0.10 -3.93 5.57
CA ALA A 159 -0.12 -5.32 5.89
C ALA A 159 -1.53 -5.55 6.48
N LEU A 160 -1.98 -4.69 7.40
CA LEU A 160 -3.33 -4.73 7.96
C LEU A 160 -4.41 -4.54 6.88
N ALA A 161 -4.21 -3.60 5.96
CA ALA A 161 -5.11 -3.39 4.83
C ALA A 161 -5.23 -4.65 3.94
N VAL A 162 -4.11 -5.29 3.62
CA VAL A 162 -4.10 -6.55 2.85
C VAL A 162 -4.77 -7.67 3.63
N PHE A 163 -4.48 -7.84 4.91
CA PHE A 163 -5.11 -8.87 5.74
C PHE A 163 -6.63 -8.65 5.85
N ALA A 164 -7.07 -7.40 5.91
CA ALA A 164 -8.49 -7.07 5.93
C ALA A 164 -9.17 -7.49 4.61
N VAL A 165 -8.56 -7.15 3.48
CA VAL A 165 -9.07 -7.53 2.16
C VAL A 165 -9.08 -9.05 1.94
N VAL A 166 -8.05 -9.77 2.41
CA VAL A 166 -8.02 -11.25 2.42
C VAL A 166 -9.13 -11.81 3.32
N SER A 167 -9.38 -11.18 4.46
CA SER A 167 -10.45 -11.58 5.39
C SER A 167 -11.83 -11.34 4.79
N LEU A 168 -12.05 -10.24 4.07
CA LEU A 168 -13.29 -9.96 3.34
C LEU A 168 -13.53 -10.98 2.23
N LYS A 169 -12.50 -11.34 1.45
CA LYS A 169 -12.60 -12.41 0.43
C LYS A 169 -13.03 -13.74 1.05
N LYS A 170 -12.63 -14.00 2.29
CA LYS A 170 -12.98 -15.21 3.06
C LYS A 170 -14.23 -15.02 3.94
N GLU A 171 -14.97 -13.92 3.76
CA GLU A 171 -16.18 -13.58 4.51
C GLU A 171 -15.99 -13.51 6.04
N ARG A 172 -14.76 -13.26 6.50
CA ARG A 172 -14.41 -13.09 7.91
C ARG A 172 -14.60 -11.63 8.32
N TRP A 173 -15.85 -11.19 8.34
CA TRP A 173 -16.24 -9.77 8.47
C TRP A 173 -15.71 -9.08 9.73
N TRP A 174 -15.76 -9.75 10.89
CA TRP A 174 -15.23 -9.21 12.14
C TRP A 174 -13.72 -9.01 12.10
N ILE A 175 -12.98 -10.01 11.59
CA ILE A 175 -11.53 -9.92 11.45
C ILE A 175 -11.17 -8.76 10.50
N ALA A 176 -11.86 -8.65 9.37
CA ALA A 176 -11.67 -7.53 8.45
C ALA A 176 -11.94 -6.17 9.11
N ALA A 177 -13.03 -6.05 9.87
CA ALA A 177 -13.39 -4.82 10.58
C ALA A 177 -12.32 -4.42 11.60
N PHE A 178 -11.82 -5.36 12.41
CA PHE A 178 -10.75 -5.10 13.39
C PHE A 178 -9.43 -4.71 12.74
N LEU A 179 -9.06 -5.36 11.63
CA LEU A 179 -7.84 -5.04 10.90
C LEU A 179 -7.89 -3.63 10.28
N LEU A 180 -9.03 -3.25 9.69
CA LEU A 180 -9.24 -1.89 9.17
C LEU A 180 -9.26 -0.87 10.31
N ALA A 181 -9.96 -1.14 11.39
CA ALA A 181 -10.04 -0.23 12.54
C ALA A 181 -8.66 -0.05 13.19
N ALA A 182 -7.86 -1.11 13.33
CA ALA A 182 -6.49 -1.04 13.82
C ALA A 182 -5.62 -0.18 12.90
N ALA A 183 -5.73 -0.35 11.57
CA ALA A 183 -5.02 0.50 10.63
C ALA A 183 -5.40 1.99 10.79
N VAL A 184 -6.68 2.30 11.00
CA VAL A 184 -7.20 3.65 11.24
C VAL A 184 -6.69 4.27 12.55
N HIS A 185 -6.58 3.46 13.60
CA HIS A 185 -6.02 3.93 14.88
C HIS A 185 -4.51 4.16 14.78
N ILE A 186 -3.80 3.43 13.92
CA ILE A 186 -2.39 3.73 13.64
C ILE A 186 -2.30 5.03 12.84
N LYS A 187 -2.98 5.15 11.70
CA LYS A 187 -3.04 6.37 10.87
C LYS A 187 -4.46 6.57 10.39
N LEU A 188 -4.96 7.81 10.27
CA LEU A 188 -6.37 8.04 9.91
C LEU A 188 -6.74 7.69 8.45
N TRP A 189 -5.83 7.86 7.50
CA TRP A 189 -6.12 7.72 6.07
C TRP A 189 -6.56 6.34 5.54
N PRO A 190 -6.28 5.18 6.17
CA PRO A 190 -6.91 3.90 5.84
C PRO A 190 -8.43 3.90 6.03
N ALA A 191 -9.01 4.91 6.70
CA ALA A 191 -10.45 5.08 6.76
C ALA A 191 -11.06 5.19 5.35
N ALA A 192 -10.34 5.80 4.41
CA ALA A 192 -10.77 5.84 3.01
C ALA A 192 -10.93 4.44 2.41
N LEU A 193 -10.00 3.50 2.69
CA LEU A 193 -10.14 2.10 2.25
C LEU A 193 -11.37 1.44 2.86
N ALA A 194 -11.59 1.64 4.17
CA ALA A 194 -12.75 1.09 4.86
C ALA A 194 -14.06 1.58 4.23
N LEU A 195 -14.17 2.89 3.94
CA LEU A 195 -15.33 3.50 3.28
C LEU A 195 -15.53 2.97 1.85
N LEU A 196 -14.46 2.83 1.06
CA LEU A 196 -14.54 2.25 -0.28
C LEU A 196 -15.04 0.80 -0.26
N LEU A 197 -14.64 0.01 0.74
CA LEU A 197 -15.11 -1.38 0.92
C LEU A 197 -16.56 -1.44 1.42
N MET A 198 -16.97 -0.53 2.31
CA MET A 198 -18.36 -0.40 2.78
C MET A 198 -19.32 -0.05 1.65
N ALA A 199 -18.87 0.66 0.62
CA ALA A 199 -19.70 0.95 -0.55
C ALA A 199 -20.21 -0.32 -1.26
N ARG A 200 -19.45 -1.42 -1.18
CA ARG A 200 -19.85 -2.74 -1.70
C ARG A 200 -20.46 -3.64 -0.63
N PHE A 201 -19.98 -3.57 0.61
CA PHE A 201 -20.39 -4.45 1.71
C PHE A 201 -20.98 -3.66 2.91
N PRO A 202 -22.01 -2.84 2.73
CA PRO A 202 -22.47 -1.91 3.76
C PRO A 202 -22.99 -2.64 5.00
N TRP A 203 -23.78 -3.70 4.82
CA TRP A 203 -24.39 -4.44 5.92
C TRP A 203 -23.40 -5.37 6.64
N GLN A 204 -22.43 -5.88 5.90
CA GLN A 204 -21.44 -6.81 6.43
C GLN A 204 -20.32 -6.08 7.17
N LEU A 205 -19.94 -4.87 6.74
CA LEU A 205 -18.76 -4.19 7.26
C LEU A 205 -19.08 -3.00 8.17
N SER A 206 -20.08 -2.16 7.87
CA SER A 206 -20.22 -0.84 8.52
C SER A 206 -20.40 -0.90 10.03
N THR A 207 -21.34 -1.72 10.52
CA THR A 207 -21.61 -1.85 11.97
C THR A 207 -20.45 -2.51 12.71
N ARG A 208 -19.83 -3.52 12.10
CA ARG A 208 -18.67 -4.23 12.67
C ARG A 208 -17.44 -3.33 12.75
N PHE A 209 -17.22 -2.50 11.73
CA PHE A 209 -16.14 -1.52 11.73
C PHE A 209 -16.37 -0.43 12.78
N ALA A 210 -17.59 0.11 12.88
CA ALA A 210 -17.93 1.07 13.92
C ALA A 210 -17.71 0.48 15.33
N ALA A 211 -18.18 -0.75 15.56
CA ALA A 211 -17.95 -1.47 16.82
C ALA A 211 -16.47 -1.73 17.10
N ALA A 212 -15.69 -2.14 16.08
CA ALA A 212 -14.25 -2.35 16.21
C ALA A 212 -13.51 -1.04 16.52
N CYS A 213 -13.89 0.07 15.89
CA CYS A 213 -13.34 1.39 16.21
C CYS A 213 -13.66 1.80 17.65
N ALA A 214 -14.92 1.67 18.08
CA ALA A 214 -15.31 1.95 19.45
C ALA A 214 -14.53 1.09 20.45
N LEU A 215 -14.34 -0.20 20.16
CA LEU A 215 -13.59 -1.10 21.03
C LEU A 215 -12.11 -0.71 21.14
N LEU A 216 -11.48 -0.26 20.06
CA LEU A 216 -10.07 0.17 20.05
C LEU A 216 -9.84 1.56 20.68
N ILE A 217 -10.89 2.33 20.93
CA ILE A 217 -10.81 3.57 21.72
C ILE A 217 -10.76 3.27 23.22
N LEU A 218 -11.29 2.12 23.68
CA LEU A 218 -11.38 1.80 25.11
C LEU A 218 -10.02 1.64 25.83
N PRO A 219 -8.97 1.01 25.28
CA PRO A 219 -7.74 0.72 26.02
C PRO A 219 -7.08 1.95 26.66
N PRO A 220 -6.97 3.12 26.00
CA PRO A 220 -6.61 4.38 26.65
C PRO A 220 -7.35 4.65 27.98
N PHE A 221 -8.68 4.55 27.99
CA PHE A 221 -9.52 4.79 29.17
C PHE A 221 -9.38 3.73 30.27
N LEU A 222 -8.89 2.53 29.93
CA LEU A 222 -8.60 1.48 30.90
C LEU A 222 -7.22 1.63 31.56
N THR A 223 -6.35 2.49 31.01
CA THR A 223 -4.96 2.64 31.48
C THR A 223 -4.70 3.96 32.20
N ARG A 224 -5.53 4.98 31.99
CA ARG A 224 -5.35 6.34 32.55
C ARG A 224 -6.66 6.99 33.00
N PRO A 225 -6.62 7.94 33.96
CA PRO A 225 -7.81 8.68 34.39
C PRO A 225 -8.51 9.40 33.25
N LEU A 226 -9.84 9.46 33.29
CA LEU A 226 -10.67 10.07 32.24
C LEU A 226 -10.19 11.47 31.78
N PRO A 227 -9.87 12.43 32.68
CA PRO A 227 -9.40 13.76 32.25
C PRO A 227 -8.13 13.71 31.41
N VAL A 228 -7.15 12.88 31.81
CA VAL A 228 -5.88 12.71 31.08
C VAL A 228 -6.14 12.18 29.68
N VAL A 229 -6.98 11.14 29.56
CA VAL A 229 -7.28 10.54 28.25
C VAL A 229 -7.98 11.53 27.34
N LEU A 230 -8.99 12.25 27.85
CA LEU A 230 -9.73 13.25 27.07
C LEU A 230 -8.81 14.39 26.60
N GLU A 231 -7.91 14.86 27.45
CA GLU A 231 -6.92 15.87 27.09
C GLU A 231 -6.04 15.41 25.93
N GLN A 232 -5.55 14.16 25.93
CA GLN A 232 -4.75 13.64 24.82
C GLN A 232 -5.55 13.58 23.50
N TYR A 233 -6.82 13.17 23.53
CA TYR A 233 -7.66 13.21 22.33
C TYR A 233 -7.94 14.63 21.85
N GLN A 234 -8.11 15.60 22.76
CA GLN A 234 -8.25 17.02 22.41
C GLN A 234 -6.97 17.57 21.78
N ASN A 235 -5.80 17.26 22.35
CA ASN A 235 -4.50 17.64 21.80
C ASN A 235 -4.27 17.03 20.41
N TRP A 236 -4.64 15.76 20.23
CA TRP A 236 -4.56 15.10 18.92
C TRP A 236 -5.47 15.77 17.89
N TYR A 237 -6.71 16.07 18.27
CA TYR A 237 -7.65 16.79 17.42
C TYR A 237 -7.09 18.18 17.04
N GLY A 238 -6.62 18.95 18.01
CA GLY A 238 -6.00 20.26 17.80
C GLY A 238 -4.79 20.20 16.87
N LEU A 239 -3.94 19.17 17.00
CA LEU A 239 -2.81 18.94 16.09
C LEU A 239 -3.27 18.69 14.64
N LEU A 240 -4.32 17.90 14.45
CA LEU A 240 -4.81 17.50 13.13
C LEU A 240 -5.63 18.60 12.43
N THR A 241 -6.31 19.46 13.19
CA THR A 241 -7.17 20.52 12.64
C THR A 241 -6.54 21.91 12.70
N GLY A 242 -5.51 22.10 13.52
CA GLY A 242 -4.88 23.39 13.77
C GLY A 242 -3.90 23.85 12.68
N PRO A 243 -3.14 24.93 12.94
CA PRO A 243 -2.24 25.56 11.97
C PRO A 243 -1.15 24.62 11.42
N TYR A 244 -0.77 23.58 12.18
CA TYR A 244 0.15 22.55 11.70
C TYR A 244 -0.38 21.76 10.49
N ARG A 245 -1.69 21.78 10.24
CA ARG A 245 -2.31 21.24 9.01
C ARG A 245 -1.96 22.09 7.78
N THR A 246 -1.89 23.41 7.92
CA THR A 246 -1.65 24.35 6.81
C THR A 246 -0.16 24.59 6.58
N LEU A 247 0.68 24.30 7.58
CA LEU A 247 2.14 24.32 7.44
C LEU A 247 2.63 23.16 6.57
N ARG A 248 2.84 23.45 5.27
CA ARG A 248 3.40 22.50 4.30
C ARG A 248 4.82 22.12 4.69
N GLN A 249 5.02 20.85 5.04
CA GLN A 249 6.35 20.32 5.33
C GLN A 249 7.03 19.88 4.03
N GLY A 250 8.29 20.26 3.83
CA GLY A 250 9.04 19.93 2.60
C GLY A 250 9.22 18.43 2.31
N GLY A 251 8.88 17.55 3.27
CA GLY A 251 8.87 16.09 3.11
C GLY A 251 7.63 15.53 2.40
N LEU A 252 6.57 16.33 2.21
CA LEU A 252 5.31 15.92 1.58
C LEU A 252 5.46 15.74 0.07
N ARG A 253 4.74 14.76 -0.48
CA ARG A 253 4.81 14.30 -1.87
C ARG A 253 3.39 13.96 -2.33
N ASP A 254 2.70 14.96 -2.86
CA ASP A 254 1.31 14.85 -3.31
C ASP A 254 1.05 15.75 -4.54
N ALA A 255 -0.19 15.85 -4.99
CA ALA A 255 -0.58 16.69 -6.12
C ALA A 255 -0.30 18.17 -5.88
N TYR A 256 -0.27 18.62 -4.63
CA TYR A 256 0.15 19.98 -4.32
C TYR A 256 1.66 20.12 -4.59
N THR A 257 2.48 19.08 -4.32
CA THR A 257 3.91 19.11 -4.66
C THR A 257 4.09 19.29 -6.16
N ILE A 258 3.24 18.65 -6.98
CA ILE A 258 3.23 18.88 -8.43
C ILE A 258 2.97 20.36 -8.70
N ALA A 259 1.86 20.91 -8.21
CA ALA A 259 1.49 22.31 -8.44
C ALA A 259 2.61 23.30 -8.04
N GLU A 260 3.19 23.12 -6.85
CA GLU A 260 4.28 23.94 -6.32
C GLU A 260 5.53 23.88 -7.20
N GLN A 261 5.92 22.69 -7.65
CA GLN A 261 7.10 22.52 -8.52
C GLN A 261 6.90 23.11 -9.93
N PHE A 262 5.65 23.29 -10.37
CA PHE A 262 5.32 23.94 -11.64
C PHE A 262 4.79 25.37 -11.46
N GLY A 263 5.15 26.03 -10.35
CA GLY A 263 4.91 27.46 -10.13
C GLY A 263 3.45 27.83 -9.86
N THR A 264 2.61 26.87 -9.49
CA THR A 264 1.19 27.06 -9.21
C THR A 264 0.94 27.02 -7.71
N TYR A 265 0.49 28.14 -7.15
CA TYR A 265 -0.05 28.18 -5.78
C TYR A 265 -1.46 27.60 -5.77
N VAL A 266 -1.76 26.73 -4.81
CA VAL A 266 -3.10 26.16 -4.62
C VAL A 266 -3.58 26.54 -3.23
N ASP A 267 -4.70 27.27 -3.18
CA ASP A 267 -5.36 27.59 -1.91
C ASP A 267 -5.80 26.31 -1.18
N ASP A 268 -5.68 26.28 0.14
CA ASP A 268 -5.97 25.09 0.96
C ASP A 268 -7.42 24.61 0.85
N ARG A 269 -8.38 25.53 0.63
CA ARG A 269 -9.79 25.16 0.43
C ARG A 269 -9.98 24.53 -0.94
N ILE A 270 -9.35 25.09 -1.97
CA ILE A 270 -9.36 24.52 -3.32
C ILE A 270 -8.72 23.14 -3.31
N TYR A 271 -7.59 22.98 -2.62
CA TYR A 271 -6.94 21.68 -2.48
C TYR A 271 -7.84 20.69 -1.74
N THR A 272 -8.49 21.10 -0.65
CA THR A 272 -9.47 20.26 0.07
C THR A 272 -10.61 19.81 -0.85
N LEU A 273 -11.14 20.70 -1.70
CA LEU A 273 -12.16 20.34 -2.69
C LEU A 273 -11.62 19.33 -3.72
N LEU A 274 -10.38 19.48 -4.17
CA LEU A 274 -9.71 18.50 -5.04
C LEU A 274 -9.59 17.14 -4.35
N GLN A 275 -9.21 17.10 -3.06
CA GLN A 275 -9.11 15.86 -2.29
C GLN A 275 -10.47 15.13 -2.23
N LEU A 276 -11.55 15.87 -1.91
CA LEU A 276 -12.91 15.34 -1.84
C LEU A 276 -13.44 14.92 -3.21
N GLY A 277 -13.20 15.71 -4.26
CA GLY A 277 -13.59 15.38 -5.63
C GLY A 277 -12.93 14.10 -6.11
N MET A 278 -11.62 13.97 -5.90
CA MET A 278 -10.87 12.74 -6.22
C MET A 278 -11.29 11.55 -5.36
N ALA A 279 -11.71 11.76 -4.10
CA ALA A 279 -12.30 10.70 -3.28
C ALA A 279 -13.64 10.22 -3.86
N GLY A 280 -14.47 11.15 -4.35
CA GLY A 280 -15.71 10.84 -5.07
C GLY A 280 -15.45 10.03 -6.34
N LEU A 281 -14.46 10.42 -7.14
CA LEU A 281 -14.05 9.67 -8.34
C LEU A 281 -13.53 8.27 -7.98
N ALA A 282 -12.74 8.14 -6.92
CA ALA A 282 -12.28 6.84 -6.41
C ALA A 282 -13.46 5.95 -6.00
N LEU A 283 -14.48 6.51 -5.33
CA LEU A 283 -15.71 5.79 -4.97
C LEU A 283 -16.48 5.35 -6.22
N LEU A 284 -16.72 6.25 -7.17
CA LEU A 284 -17.42 5.93 -8.43
C LEU A 284 -16.70 4.83 -9.20
N TRP A 285 -15.36 4.88 -9.25
CA TRP A 285 -14.55 3.84 -9.85
C TRP A 285 -14.66 2.51 -9.09
N CYS A 286 -14.64 2.50 -7.76
CA CYS A 286 -14.87 1.28 -6.97
C CYS A 286 -16.26 0.67 -7.16
N LEU A 287 -17.29 1.50 -7.34
CA LEU A 287 -18.65 1.05 -7.69
C LEU A 287 -18.70 0.47 -9.11
N ARG A 288 -17.96 1.07 -10.06
CA ARG A 288 -17.78 0.52 -11.41
C ARG A 288 -17.03 -0.80 -11.38
N LEU A 289 -15.94 -0.90 -10.61
CA LEU A 289 -15.18 -2.13 -10.36
C LEU A 289 -16.09 -3.25 -9.85
N ALA A 290 -17.00 -2.95 -8.92
CA ALA A 290 -17.96 -3.94 -8.40
C ALA A 290 -18.90 -4.51 -9.48
N LYS A 291 -19.11 -3.80 -10.58
CA LYS A 291 -19.93 -4.24 -11.72
C LYS A 291 -19.12 -4.99 -12.78
N ILE A 292 -17.89 -4.56 -13.05
CA ILE A 292 -17.07 -5.13 -14.15
C ILE A 292 -16.09 -6.21 -13.73
N SER A 293 -15.81 -6.31 -12.43
CA SER A 293 -14.87 -7.33 -11.96
C SER A 293 -15.52 -8.70 -12.05
N GLY A 294 -15.08 -9.52 -13.01
CA GLY A 294 -15.50 -10.92 -13.13
C GLY A 294 -15.00 -11.83 -11.99
N SER A 295 -14.22 -11.31 -11.04
CA SER A 295 -13.76 -12.04 -9.86
C SER A 295 -13.54 -11.11 -8.66
N MET A 296 -13.62 -11.67 -7.45
CA MET A 296 -13.31 -10.95 -6.21
C MET A 296 -11.84 -10.52 -6.15
N GLN A 297 -10.93 -11.29 -6.76
CA GLN A 297 -9.51 -10.96 -6.91
C GLN A 297 -9.33 -9.65 -7.67
N THR A 298 -9.96 -9.53 -8.85
CA THR A 298 -9.93 -8.31 -9.65
C THR A 298 -10.51 -7.13 -8.89
N TYR A 299 -11.66 -7.31 -8.24
CA TYR A 299 -12.31 -6.27 -7.45
C TYR A 299 -11.39 -5.76 -6.33
N PHE A 300 -10.88 -6.66 -5.49
CA PHE A 300 -10.06 -6.28 -4.34
C PHE A 300 -8.70 -5.72 -4.73
N THR A 301 -8.07 -6.26 -5.78
CA THR A 301 -6.85 -5.67 -6.34
C THR A 301 -7.11 -4.25 -6.83
N GLY A 302 -8.23 -4.04 -7.52
CA GLY A 302 -8.67 -2.74 -7.99
C GLY A 302 -8.91 -1.75 -6.86
N VAL A 303 -9.70 -2.11 -5.85
CA VAL A 303 -10.00 -1.24 -4.69
C VAL A 303 -8.74 -0.88 -3.92
N LEU A 304 -7.85 -1.86 -3.67
CA LEU A 304 -6.58 -1.60 -2.99
C LEU A 304 -5.71 -0.63 -3.80
N THR A 305 -5.65 -0.81 -5.12
CA THR A 305 -4.89 0.08 -6.00
C THR A 305 -5.48 1.48 -6.05
N THR A 306 -6.80 1.60 -6.14
CA THR A 306 -7.50 2.89 -6.11
C THR A 306 -7.28 3.63 -4.80
N TRP A 307 -7.36 2.95 -3.66
CA TRP A 307 -7.05 3.55 -2.36
C TRP A 307 -5.62 4.06 -2.28
N VAL A 308 -4.65 3.25 -2.72
CA VAL A 308 -3.23 3.66 -2.73
C VAL A 308 -3.01 4.86 -3.65
N CYS A 309 -3.56 4.84 -4.86
CA CYS A 309 -3.44 5.95 -5.80
C CYS A 309 -4.07 7.23 -5.23
N TRP A 310 -5.27 7.14 -4.66
CA TRP A 310 -5.90 8.29 -4.01
C TRP A 310 -5.05 8.82 -2.86
N GLN A 311 -4.61 7.94 -1.94
CA GLN A 311 -3.81 8.35 -0.78
C GLN A 311 -2.52 9.04 -1.23
N LEU A 312 -1.80 8.47 -2.20
CA LEU A 312 -0.49 8.99 -2.61
C LEU A 312 -0.56 10.21 -3.52
N LEU A 313 -1.68 10.44 -4.21
CA LEU A 313 -1.84 11.60 -5.07
C LEU A 313 -2.49 12.78 -4.35
N VAL A 314 -3.51 12.54 -3.54
CA VAL A 314 -4.30 13.61 -2.91
C VAL A 314 -4.65 13.34 -1.44
N GLY A 315 -4.28 12.18 -0.89
CA GLY A 315 -4.53 11.88 0.50
C GLY A 315 -3.74 12.81 1.44
N PRO A 316 -4.26 13.08 2.65
CA PRO A 316 -3.59 13.95 3.60
C PRO A 316 -2.29 13.33 4.10
N GLY A 317 -1.26 14.17 4.30
CA GLY A 317 -0.01 13.77 4.97
C GLY A 317 0.82 12.75 4.19
N THR A 318 0.76 12.76 2.86
CA THR A 318 1.57 11.85 2.05
C THR A 318 3.03 12.28 2.03
N GLU A 319 3.88 11.48 2.66
CA GLU A 319 5.33 11.66 2.71
C GLU A 319 6.04 10.75 1.70
N ARG A 320 7.31 11.01 1.42
CA ARG A 320 8.18 10.09 0.64
C ARG A 320 8.11 8.64 1.12
N LEU A 321 8.01 8.42 2.44
CA LEU A 321 7.98 7.08 3.03
C LEU A 321 6.63 6.38 2.87
N THR A 322 5.56 7.12 2.55
CA THR A 322 4.22 6.58 2.29
C THR A 322 4.16 5.84 0.96
N PHE A 323 5.03 6.17 0.00
CA PHE A 323 5.08 5.53 -1.32
C PHE A 323 5.45 4.04 -1.31
N LEU A 324 5.87 3.49 -0.15
CA LEU A 324 5.90 2.03 0.05
C LEU A 324 4.59 1.36 -0.36
N LEU A 325 3.44 2.02 -0.14
CA LEU A 325 2.12 1.47 -0.49
C LEU A 325 1.99 1.15 -1.99
N ALA A 326 2.62 1.95 -2.85
CA ALA A 326 2.56 1.77 -4.31
C ALA A 326 3.53 0.71 -4.84
N ALA A 327 4.63 0.45 -4.12
CA ALA A 327 5.69 -0.43 -4.62
C ALA A 327 5.19 -1.85 -4.99
N PRO A 328 4.34 -2.52 -4.18
CA PRO A 328 3.77 -3.81 -4.54
C PRO A 328 2.86 -3.71 -5.76
N LEU A 329 2.00 -2.70 -5.84
CA LEU A 329 1.02 -2.56 -6.90
C LEU A 329 1.66 -2.20 -8.25
N ALA A 330 2.67 -1.34 -8.24
CA ALA A 330 3.47 -1.05 -9.43
C ALA A 330 4.28 -2.27 -9.88
N SER A 331 4.81 -3.07 -8.94
CA SER A 331 5.52 -4.32 -9.26
C SER A 331 4.60 -5.39 -9.84
N TRP A 332 3.38 -5.49 -9.31
CA TRP A 332 2.32 -6.33 -9.86
C TRP A 332 1.95 -5.90 -11.28
N ALA A 333 1.69 -4.61 -11.48
CA ALA A 333 1.36 -4.05 -12.80
C ALA A 333 2.46 -4.34 -13.83
N LEU A 334 3.72 -4.16 -13.45
CA LEU A 334 4.88 -4.46 -14.30
C LEU A 334 4.89 -5.93 -14.73
N ILE A 335 4.82 -6.86 -13.77
CA ILE A 335 4.89 -8.30 -14.07
C ILE A 335 3.72 -8.73 -14.95
N VAL A 336 2.51 -8.30 -14.63
CA VAL A 336 1.31 -8.61 -15.40
C VAL A 336 1.40 -8.05 -16.82
N SER A 337 1.84 -6.80 -16.98
CA SER A 337 2.03 -6.18 -18.30
C SER A 337 3.02 -6.93 -19.19
N PHE A 338 4.08 -7.48 -18.61
CA PHE A 338 5.04 -8.27 -19.39
C PHE A 338 4.49 -9.66 -19.71
N ARG A 339 3.84 -10.32 -18.74
CA ARG A 339 3.20 -11.63 -18.91
C ARG A 339 2.09 -11.61 -19.96
N GLU A 340 1.20 -10.63 -19.88
CA GLU A 340 -0.01 -10.52 -20.71
C GLU A 340 0.20 -9.64 -21.95
N GLN A 341 1.41 -9.12 -22.16
CA GLN A 341 1.76 -8.27 -23.30
C GLN A 341 0.90 -6.98 -23.42
N CYS A 342 0.34 -6.49 -22.30
CA CYS A 342 -0.61 -5.36 -22.29
C CYS A 342 -0.06 -4.12 -21.56
N HIS A 343 -0.31 -2.93 -22.09
CA HIS A 343 -0.05 -1.62 -21.44
C HIS A 343 1.34 -1.44 -20.79
N ARG A 344 2.38 -2.06 -21.38
CA ARG A 344 3.75 -2.11 -20.82
C ARG A 344 4.35 -0.75 -20.56
N ILE A 345 4.13 0.20 -21.47
CA ILE A 345 4.69 1.55 -21.36
C ILE A 345 4.19 2.22 -20.07
N LEU A 346 2.88 2.16 -19.79
CA LEU A 346 2.31 2.71 -18.57
C LEU A 346 2.88 2.05 -17.32
N ALA A 347 2.97 0.71 -17.30
CA ALA A 347 3.50 -0.02 -16.15
C ALA A 347 4.99 0.27 -15.90
N VAL A 348 5.80 0.35 -16.96
CA VAL A 348 7.23 0.69 -16.88
C VAL A 348 7.42 2.12 -16.37
N ILE A 349 6.70 3.09 -16.92
CA ILE A 349 6.78 4.49 -16.47
C ILE A 349 6.39 4.60 -15.00
N ALA A 350 5.27 4.00 -14.60
CA ALA A 350 4.82 3.98 -13.21
C ALA A 350 5.90 3.37 -12.29
N TRP A 351 6.41 2.19 -12.64
CA TRP A 351 7.41 1.50 -11.82
C TRP A 351 8.72 2.30 -11.70
N LEU A 352 9.23 2.87 -12.81
CA LEU A 352 10.44 3.68 -12.82
C LEU A 352 10.30 4.94 -11.97
N MET A 353 9.18 5.65 -12.08
CA MET A 353 8.93 6.87 -11.31
C MET A 353 8.75 6.58 -9.81
N LEU A 354 8.03 5.51 -9.46
CA LEU A 354 7.68 5.20 -8.08
C LEU A 354 8.80 4.52 -7.29
N ILE A 355 9.71 3.80 -7.96
CA ILE A 355 10.75 3.00 -7.28
C ILE A 355 12.14 3.62 -7.48
N PRO A 356 12.86 3.43 -8.62
CA PRO A 356 14.24 3.91 -8.71
C PRO A 356 14.36 5.44 -8.76
N LEU A 357 13.54 6.13 -9.56
CA LEU A 357 13.64 7.59 -9.74
C LEU A 357 13.08 8.35 -8.53
N GLY A 358 12.03 7.81 -7.91
CA GLY A 358 11.41 8.36 -6.71
C GLY A 358 12.22 8.16 -5.43
N THR A 359 13.38 7.48 -5.49
CA THR A 359 14.24 7.38 -4.31
C THR A 359 14.81 8.76 -3.95
N GLY A 360 14.78 9.12 -2.66
CA GLY A 360 15.40 10.38 -2.21
C GLY A 360 16.93 10.46 -2.42
N GLY A 361 17.58 9.40 -2.90
CA GLY A 361 18.97 9.45 -3.35
C GLY A 361 19.04 10.06 -4.76
N VAL A 362 18.28 9.49 -5.68
CA VAL A 362 18.14 9.98 -7.06
C VAL A 362 17.51 11.38 -7.08
N GLU A 363 16.46 11.64 -6.29
CA GLU A 363 15.87 12.99 -6.15
C GLU A 363 16.96 14.02 -5.86
N ARG A 364 17.86 13.77 -4.89
CA ARG A 364 18.93 14.70 -4.53
C ARG A 364 19.98 14.90 -5.63
N LEU A 365 20.25 13.87 -6.41
CA LEU A 365 21.14 13.97 -7.57
C LEU A 365 20.49 14.78 -8.71
N LEU A 366 19.16 14.71 -8.83
CA LEU A 366 18.39 15.42 -9.85
C LEU A 366 18.10 16.87 -9.47
N LEU A 367 17.97 17.21 -8.18
CA LEU A 367 17.62 18.55 -7.72
C LEU A 367 18.39 19.71 -8.42
N PRO A 368 19.72 19.63 -8.64
CA PRO A 368 20.46 20.71 -9.31
C PRO A 368 20.09 20.93 -10.79
N ILE A 369 19.62 19.89 -11.48
CA ILE A 369 19.33 19.91 -12.94
C ILE A 369 17.84 19.82 -13.26
N ALA A 370 17.03 19.37 -12.30
CA ALA A 370 15.60 19.17 -12.38
C ALA A 370 14.98 19.51 -11.02
N ALA A 371 14.75 20.82 -10.80
CA ALA A 371 14.15 21.33 -9.57
C ALA A 371 12.81 20.65 -9.25
N TRP A 372 12.05 20.28 -10.28
CA TRP A 372 10.77 19.57 -10.18
C TRP A 372 10.87 18.11 -9.71
N SER A 373 12.07 17.56 -9.49
CA SER A 373 12.26 16.15 -9.07
C SER A 373 11.45 15.70 -7.84
N PRO A 374 11.08 16.54 -6.85
CA PRO A 374 10.13 16.16 -5.80
C PRO A 374 8.75 15.74 -6.32
N ALA A 375 8.35 16.17 -7.52
CA ALA A 375 7.08 15.80 -8.15
C ALA A 375 7.12 14.41 -8.82
N ILE A 376 8.28 13.76 -8.97
CA ILE A 376 8.41 12.45 -9.63
C ILE A 376 7.50 11.39 -8.98
N LEU A 377 7.50 11.31 -7.65
CA LEU A 377 6.69 10.34 -6.91
C LEU A 377 5.18 10.52 -7.17
N PRO A 378 4.56 11.69 -6.88
CA PRO A 378 3.14 11.87 -7.14
C PRO A 378 2.79 11.79 -8.64
N LEU A 379 3.67 12.25 -9.55
CA LEU A 379 3.47 12.05 -10.99
C LEU A 379 3.45 10.58 -11.40
N GLY A 380 4.25 9.73 -10.75
CA GLY A 380 4.29 8.28 -10.98
C GLY A 380 3.00 7.55 -10.63
N ILE A 381 2.12 8.15 -9.81
CA ILE A 381 0.81 7.58 -9.48
C ILE A 381 -0.16 7.66 -10.66
N ILE A 382 -0.04 8.69 -11.50
CA ILE A 382 -0.92 8.90 -12.65
C ILE A 382 -0.87 7.72 -13.64
N PRO A 383 0.31 7.29 -14.16
CA PRO A 383 0.37 6.14 -15.06
C PRO A 383 -0.05 4.83 -14.38
N LEU A 384 0.15 4.65 -13.07
CA LEU A 384 -0.37 3.48 -12.34
C LEU A 384 -1.90 3.47 -12.31
N MET A 385 -2.52 4.62 -12.03
CA MET A 385 -3.96 4.80 -12.00
C MET A 385 -4.58 4.57 -13.39
N VAL A 386 -4.00 5.17 -14.44
CA VAL A 386 -4.44 4.96 -15.82
C VAL A 386 -4.26 3.49 -16.23
N TRP A 387 -3.12 2.89 -15.90
CA TRP A 387 -2.86 1.47 -16.18
C TRP A 387 -3.94 0.58 -15.56
N GLN A 388 -4.30 0.80 -14.29
CA GLN A 388 -5.34 0.02 -13.61
C GLN A 388 -6.68 0.12 -14.34
N ILE A 389 -7.10 1.34 -14.70
CA ILE A 389 -8.39 1.57 -15.36
C ILE A 389 -8.44 0.82 -16.69
N VAL A 390 -7.44 1.00 -17.55
CA VAL A 390 -7.43 0.39 -18.89
C VAL A 390 -7.23 -1.13 -18.80
N TYR A 391 -6.43 -1.62 -17.86
CA TYR A 391 -6.24 -3.06 -17.63
C TYR A 391 -7.54 -3.75 -17.22
N VAL A 392 -8.31 -3.17 -16.29
CA VAL A 392 -9.56 -3.79 -15.83
C VAL A 392 -10.66 -3.69 -16.89
N GLU A 393 -10.81 -2.53 -17.55
CA GLU A 393 -11.82 -2.35 -18.61
C GLU A 393 -11.55 -3.25 -19.82
N SER A 394 -10.29 -3.43 -20.24
CA SER A 394 -9.95 -4.35 -21.33
C SER A 394 -10.33 -5.80 -21.01
N ARG A 395 -10.07 -6.27 -19.79
CA ARG A 395 -10.49 -7.61 -19.35
C ARG A 395 -12.00 -7.78 -19.28
N ALA A 396 -12.72 -6.75 -18.84
CA ALA A 396 -14.18 -6.77 -18.80
C ALA A 396 -14.75 -6.98 -20.22
N ARG A 397 -14.26 -6.22 -21.21
CA ARG A 397 -14.68 -6.34 -22.61
C ARG A 397 -14.36 -7.70 -23.22
N SER A 398 -13.17 -8.25 -22.97
CA SER A 398 -12.81 -9.59 -23.44
C SER A 398 -13.71 -10.68 -22.86
N SER A 399 -14.16 -10.51 -21.61
CA SER A 399 -15.08 -11.46 -20.97
C SER A 399 -16.48 -11.38 -21.58
N GLU A 400 -16.96 -10.18 -21.92
CA GLU A 400 -18.26 -9.98 -22.60
C GLU A 400 -18.27 -10.56 -24.03
N MET A 401 -17.18 -10.39 -24.79
CA MET A 401 -17.08 -10.95 -26.16
C MET A 401 -17.10 -12.48 -26.18
N HIS A 402 -16.43 -13.14 -25.24
CA HIS A 402 -16.49 -14.62 -25.13
C HIS A 402 -17.86 -15.17 -24.68
N VAL A 403 -18.72 -14.33 -24.09
CA VAL A 403 -20.10 -14.73 -23.72
C VAL A 403 -21.07 -14.51 -24.89
N CYS A 404 -20.77 -13.58 -25.81
CA CYS A 404 -21.61 -13.25 -26.96
C CYS A 404 -21.31 -14.06 -28.24
N GLU A 405 -20.28 -14.91 -28.27
CA GLU A 405 -20.14 -15.94 -29.30
C GLU A 405 -20.99 -17.16 -28.87
N PRO A 406 -22.16 -17.40 -29.49
CA PRO A 406 -22.87 -18.65 -29.28
C PRO A 406 -22.06 -19.78 -29.91
N GLU A 407 -22.04 -20.95 -29.28
CA GLU A 407 -21.69 -22.21 -29.96
C GLU A 407 -22.53 -22.32 -31.24
N GLY A 408 -21.90 -22.01 -32.38
CA GLY A 408 -22.62 -21.89 -33.64
C GLY A 408 -21.64 -21.88 -34.81
N SER A 409 -21.08 -23.05 -35.13
CA SER A 409 -20.76 -23.49 -36.50
C SER A 409 -19.83 -24.71 -36.54
N LEU A 410 -20.28 -25.86 -36.02
CA LEU A 410 -19.80 -27.15 -36.50
C LEU A 410 -20.96 -28.16 -36.45
N ASP A 411 -21.94 -27.97 -37.33
CA ASP A 411 -22.69 -29.11 -37.87
C ASP A 411 -23.16 -28.76 -39.29
N GLY A 412 -22.20 -28.84 -40.21
CA GLY A 412 -22.45 -28.88 -41.64
C GLY A 412 -22.54 -30.33 -42.10
N GLU A 413 -23.75 -30.87 -42.05
CA GLU A 413 -24.41 -31.66 -43.10
C GLU A 413 -23.52 -32.47 -44.08
N LYS A 414 -23.59 -33.81 -43.99
CA LYS A 414 -23.99 -34.71 -45.11
C LYS A 414 -23.81 -36.19 -44.75
N THR A 415 -24.90 -36.86 -44.41
CA THR A 415 -25.14 -38.24 -44.87
C THR A 415 -26.63 -38.55 -44.90
N TYR A 416 -27.21 -38.53 -46.10
CA TYR A 416 -28.44 -39.25 -46.44
C TYR A 416 -28.15 -40.04 -47.72
N ARG A 417 -28.17 -41.38 -47.65
CA ARG A 417 -28.98 -42.29 -48.49
C ARG A 417 -28.59 -43.76 -48.29
N ALA A 418 -29.55 -44.50 -47.75
CA ALA A 418 -30.02 -45.85 -48.11
C ALA A 418 -29.11 -46.78 -48.95
N ALA A 419 -28.79 -47.93 -48.34
CA ALA A 419 -29.20 -49.27 -48.80
C ALA A 419 -29.20 -50.22 -47.59
#